data_AF-A0A5C7W6Q7-F1
#
_entry.id   AF-A0A5C7W6Q7-F1
#
_cell.length_a   1.000
_cell.length_b   1.000
_cell.length_c   1.000
_cell.angle_alpha   90.00
_cell.angle_beta   90.00
_cell.angle_gamma   90.00
#
_symmetry.space_group_name_H-M   'P 1'
#
loop_
_entity.id
_entity.type
_entity.pdbx_description
1 polymer ?
#
loop_
_entity_poly.entity_id
_entity_poly.type
_entity_poly.pdbx_seq_one_letter_code
_entity_poly.pdbx_strand_id
1 'polypeptide(L)'
;MKKGIHPTYYAEATITCACGAVLTTGSTVEAMHTEICALCHPLYTGKKKVIDTTGRVDRFKKMAEKSQAKQVARKKAPKVKDDKKADTKKAEKVAA
;
A
#
# COMPACT_ATOMS: atom_id res chain seq x y z
N MET A 1 27.48 -33.61 25.61
CA MET A 1 28.43 -33.84 24.50
C MET A 1 29.31 -35.04 24.84
N LYS A 2 29.24 -36.09 24.03
CA LYS A 2 30.25 -37.17 24.06
C LYS A 2 31.54 -36.70 23.37
N LYS A 3 32.71 -36.97 23.97
CA LYS A 3 34.00 -36.62 23.36
C LYS A 3 34.15 -37.36 22.02
N GLY A 4 34.41 -36.63 20.93
CA GLY A 4 34.79 -37.18 19.62
C GLY A 4 33.72 -37.28 18.54
N ILE A 5 32.43 -37.10 18.85
CA ILE A 5 31.33 -37.22 17.86
C ILE A 5 30.44 -35.97 17.75
N HIS A 6 30.72 -34.93 18.54
CA HIS A 6 29.95 -33.68 18.48
C HIS A 6 30.83 -32.50 18.07
N PRO A 7 30.29 -31.58 17.26
CA PRO A 7 30.97 -30.34 16.91
C PRO A 7 31.20 -29.47 18.15
N THR A 8 32.22 -28.62 18.07
CA THR A 8 32.51 -27.61 19.08
C THR A 8 31.29 -26.70 19.27
N TYR A 9 30.85 -26.59 20.51
CA TYR A 9 29.71 -25.79 20.90
C TYR A 9 30.19 -24.68 21.81
N TYR A 10 29.89 -23.45 21.42
CA TYR A 10 30.20 -22.25 22.17
C TYR A 10 28.97 -21.88 22.99
N ALA A 11 29.11 -21.84 24.31
CA ALA A 11 28.02 -21.44 25.20
C ALA A 11 27.71 -19.93 25.10
N GLU A 12 28.70 -19.13 24.69
CA GLU A 12 28.62 -17.67 24.58
C GLU A 12 28.82 -17.21 23.13
N ALA A 13 27.99 -17.68 22.19
CA ALA A 13 28.01 -17.13 20.84
C ALA A 13 27.26 -15.79 20.77
N THR A 14 27.83 -14.85 20.01
CA THR A 14 27.26 -13.51 19.83
C THR A 14 26.41 -13.44 18.56
N ILE A 15 25.16 -13.01 18.71
CA ILE A 15 24.26 -12.72 17.59
C ILE A 15 24.16 -11.20 17.47
N THR A 16 24.59 -10.64 16.35
CA THR A 16 24.44 -9.22 16.05
C THR A 16 23.30 -9.02 15.07
N CYS A 17 22.29 -8.28 15.49
CA CYS A 17 21.12 -8.00 14.66
C CYS A 17 21.26 -6.68 13.91
N ALA A 18 20.66 -6.57 12.72
CA ALA A 18 20.61 -5.32 11.95
C ALA A 18 19.96 -4.14 12.71
N CYS A 19 19.09 -4.44 13.69
CA CYS A 19 18.50 -3.42 14.58
C CYS A 19 19.42 -3.01 15.75
N GLY A 20 20.68 -3.46 15.79
CA GLY A 20 21.67 -3.10 16.80
C GLY A 20 21.63 -3.93 18.08
N ALA A 21 20.71 -4.89 18.18
CA ALA A 21 20.66 -5.80 19.32
C ALA A 21 21.79 -6.84 19.26
N VAL A 22 22.49 -7.02 20.39
CA VAL A 22 23.49 -8.08 20.58
C VAL A 22 22.92 -9.10 21.56
N LEU A 23 22.77 -10.34 21.13
CA LEU A 23 22.23 -11.44 21.93
C LEU A 23 23.32 -12.49 22.16
N THR A 24 23.47 -12.96 23.40
CA THR A 24 24.36 -14.07 23.73
C THR A 24 23.55 -15.37 23.77
N THR A 25 23.90 -16.33 22.92
CA THR A 25 23.22 -17.64 22.84
C THR A 25 24.22 -18.75 22.61
N GLY A 26 23.87 -20.00 22.93
CA GLY A 26 24.75 -21.13 22.64
C GLY A 26 24.64 -21.60 21.19
N SER A 27 25.76 -21.67 20.47
CA SER A 27 25.81 -22.02 19.05
C SER A 27 27.13 -22.73 18.69
N THR A 28 27.16 -23.46 17.58
CA THR A 28 28.40 -24.06 17.05
C THR A 28 29.30 -23.05 16.32
N VAL A 29 28.83 -21.82 16.16
CA VAL A 29 29.51 -20.68 15.52
C VAL A 29 29.65 -19.55 16.54
N GLU A 30 30.82 -18.93 16.63
CA GLU A 30 31.12 -17.91 17.65
C GLU A 30 30.39 -16.57 17.42
N ALA A 31 30.23 -16.14 16.17
CA ALA A 31 29.56 -14.90 15.80
C ALA A 31 28.59 -15.12 14.63
N MET A 32 27.37 -14.62 14.77
CA MET A 32 26.30 -14.75 13.78
C MET A 32 25.65 -13.39 13.53
N HIS A 33 25.44 -13.05 12.26
CA HIS A 33 24.71 -11.85 11.84
C HIS A 33 23.28 -12.24 11.48
N THR A 34 22.29 -11.48 11.95
CA THR A 34 20.88 -11.80 11.71
C THR A 34 20.08 -10.54 11.37
N GLU A 35 19.23 -10.59 10.35
CA GLU A 35 18.47 -9.40 9.93
C GLU A 35 17.28 -9.09 10.85
N ILE A 36 16.66 -10.11 11.44
CA ILE A 36 15.46 -9.97 12.27
C ILE A 36 15.63 -10.80 13.55
N CYS A 37 15.61 -10.14 14.71
CA CYS A 37 15.62 -10.81 16.02
C CYS A 37 14.27 -10.70 16.73
N ALA A 38 14.16 -11.31 17.91
CA ALA A 38 12.94 -11.29 18.71
C ALA A 38 12.46 -9.87 19.06
N LEU A 39 13.37 -8.90 19.17
CA LEU A 39 13.03 -7.50 19.44
C LEU A 39 12.43 -6.79 18.21
N CYS A 40 12.71 -7.28 17.01
CA CYS A 40 12.47 -6.58 15.74
C CYS A 40 11.44 -7.31 14.87
N HIS A 41 11.11 -8.57 15.19
CA HIS A 41 10.12 -9.33 14.44
C HIS A 41 8.71 -8.74 14.64
N PRO A 42 7.96 -8.49 13.55
CA PRO A 42 6.59 -7.94 13.60
C PRO A 42 5.61 -8.73 14.48
N LEU A 43 5.88 -10.02 14.68
CA LEU A 43 5.10 -10.90 15.58
C LEU A 43 5.24 -10.47 17.05
N TYR A 44 6.46 -10.20 17.51
CA TYR A 44 6.72 -9.88 18.92
C TYR A 44 6.43 -8.41 19.25
N THR A 45 6.60 -7.53 18.27
CA THR A 45 6.32 -6.09 18.45
C THR A 45 4.81 -5.76 18.38
N GLY A 46 3.95 -6.74 18.08
CA GLY A 46 2.48 -6.60 18.12
C GLY A 46 1.90 -5.63 17.09
N LYS A 47 2.75 -4.94 16.33
CA LYS A 47 2.38 -4.09 15.19
C LYS A 47 2.03 -5.01 14.03
N LYS A 48 0.84 -5.62 14.11
CA LYS A 48 0.15 -6.05 12.90
C LYS A 48 0.17 -4.83 11.99
N LYS A 49 0.89 -4.90 10.87
CA LYS A 49 0.62 -4.00 9.75
C LYS A 49 -0.82 -4.29 9.41
N VAL A 50 -1.74 -3.51 9.98
CA VAL A 50 -3.05 -3.35 9.40
C VAL A 50 -2.71 -2.72 8.07
N ILE A 51 -2.57 -3.56 7.04
CA ILE A 51 -2.58 -3.13 5.66
C ILE A 51 -4.03 -2.73 5.46
N ASP A 52 -4.34 -1.58 6.03
CA ASP A 52 -5.64 -1.02 5.99
C ASP A 52 -5.90 -0.75 4.52
N THR A 53 -7.06 -1.19 4.06
CA THR A 53 -7.50 -1.02 2.68
C THR A 53 -7.97 0.43 2.48
N THR A 54 -7.21 1.38 3.06
CA THR A 54 -7.42 2.82 3.24
C THR A 54 -7.40 3.59 1.93
N GLY A 55 -7.55 2.91 0.80
CA GLY A 55 -7.71 3.53 -0.50
C GLY A 55 -9.17 3.69 -0.90
N ARG A 56 -10.10 2.84 -0.46
CA ARG A 56 -11.47 2.86 -1.02
C ARG A 56 -12.25 4.09 -0.60
N VAL A 57 -12.22 4.45 0.67
CA VAL A 57 -12.91 5.63 1.19
C VAL A 57 -12.30 6.91 0.62
N ASP A 58 -10.98 7.02 0.56
CA ASP A 58 -10.30 8.18 0.00
C ASP A 58 -10.45 8.30 -1.52
N ARG A 59 -10.49 7.18 -2.25
CA ARG A 59 -10.84 7.17 -3.69
C ARG A 59 -12.28 7.61 -3.91
N PHE A 60 -13.21 7.17 -3.07
CA PHE A 60 -14.61 7.58 -3.15
C PHE A 60 -14.77 9.08 -2.90
N LYS A 61 -14.13 9.63 -1.84
CA LYS A 61 -14.12 11.07 -1.56
C LYS A 61 -13.55 11.88 -2.73
N LYS A 62 -12.39 11.46 -3.28
CA LYS A 62 -11.77 12.09 -4.46
C LYS A 62 -12.65 12.02 -5.72
N MET A 63 -13.39 10.93 -5.93
CA MET A 63 -14.35 10.82 -7.04
C MET A 63 -15.57 11.72 -6.82
N ALA A 64 -16.09 11.78 -5.60
CA ALA A 64 -17.23 12.62 -5.24
C ALA A 64 -16.89 14.11 -5.45
N GLU A 65 -15.73 14.57 -4.98
CA GLU A 65 -15.25 15.95 -5.17
C GLU A 65 -15.12 16.33 -6.65
N LYS A 66 -14.49 15.45 -7.46
CA LYS A 66 -14.38 15.65 -8.92
C LYS A 66 -15.74 15.70 -9.61
N SER A 67 -16.69 14.88 -9.15
CA SER A 67 -18.05 14.86 -9.69
C SER A 67 -18.81 16.15 -9.37
N GLN A 68 -18.65 16.70 -8.16
CA GLN A 68 -19.29 17.95 -7.73
C GLN A 68 -18.70 19.15 -8.47
N ALA A 69 -17.38 19.21 -8.64
CA ALA A 69 -16.73 20.25 -9.45
C ALA A 69 -17.23 20.24 -10.90
N LYS A 70 -17.40 19.06 -11.50
CA LYS A 70 -17.94 18.90 -12.86
C LYS A 70 -19.41 19.28 -12.95
N GLN A 71 -20.21 19.03 -11.91
CA GLN A 71 -21.63 19.42 -11.84
C GLN A 71 -21.81 20.92 -11.66
N VAL A 72 -20.98 21.58 -10.84
CA VAL A 72 -21.00 23.04 -10.66
C VAL A 72 -20.56 23.74 -11.95
N ALA A 73 -19.55 23.21 -12.64
CA ALA A 73 -19.14 23.68 -13.96
C ALA A 73 -20.25 23.50 -15.03
N ARG A 74 -20.96 22.35 -15.02
CA ARG A 74 -22.12 22.12 -15.90
C ARG A 74 -23.31 23.02 -15.59
N LYS A 75 -23.54 23.40 -14.33
CA LYS A 75 -24.62 24.31 -13.91
C LYS A 75 -24.31 25.79 -14.20
N LYS A 76 -23.03 26.18 -14.28
CA LYS A 76 -22.58 27.55 -14.66
C LYS A 76 -22.39 27.74 -16.17
N ALA A 77 -22.42 26.68 -16.98
CA ALA A 77 -22.49 26.83 -18.43
C ALA A 77 -23.89 27.33 -18.82
N PRO A 78 -24.01 28.44 -19.57
CA PRO A 78 -25.31 28.94 -19.99
C PRO A 78 -25.96 27.92 -20.94
N LYS A 79 -27.24 27.60 -20.71
CA LYS A 79 -28.09 26.90 -21.68
C LYS A 79 -28.13 27.74 -22.96
N VAL A 80 -27.30 27.39 -23.95
CA VAL A 80 -27.37 28.02 -25.27
C VAL A 80 -27.33 26.92 -26.33
N LYS A 81 -28.55 26.66 -26.85
CA LYS A 81 -28.91 26.14 -28.18
C LYS A 81 -29.02 24.61 -28.34
N ASP A 82 -30.13 24.09 -27.86
CA ASP A 82 -30.84 22.93 -28.46
C ASP A 82 -31.61 23.31 -29.75
N ASP A 83 -31.46 24.54 -30.28
CA ASP A 83 -32.24 25.02 -31.44
C ASP A 83 -31.55 24.85 -32.80
N LYS A 84 -30.48 24.06 -32.93
CA LYS A 84 -29.82 23.81 -34.24
C LYS A 84 -30.07 22.41 -34.83
N LYS A 85 -31.11 21.71 -34.35
CA LYS A 85 -31.58 20.44 -34.95
C LYS A 85 -32.98 20.52 -35.57
N ALA A 86 -33.58 21.71 -35.64
CA ALA A 86 -34.85 21.93 -36.33
C ALA A 86 -34.66 22.36 -37.81
N ASP A 87 -33.60 23.12 -38.14
CA ASP A 87 -33.44 23.68 -39.49
C ASP A 87 -32.89 22.73 -40.55
N THR A 88 -32.27 21.60 -40.19
CA THR A 88 -31.85 20.60 -41.19
C THR A 88 -32.96 19.65 -41.62
N LYS A 89 -34.08 19.55 -40.88
CA LYS A 89 -35.25 18.75 -41.30
C LYS A 89 -36.25 19.51 -42.18
N LYS A 90 -36.19 20.84 -42.23
CA LYS A 90 -37.07 21.64 -43.08
C LYS A 90 -36.51 21.86 -44.49
N ALA A 91 -35.20 21.80 -44.68
CA ALA A 91 -34.59 21.89 -46.01
C ALA A 91 -34.78 20.60 -46.85
N GLU A 92 -34.86 19.43 -46.23
CA GLU A 92 -35.03 18.15 -46.95
C GLU A 92 -36.50 17.84 -47.31
N LYS A 93 -37.48 18.49 -46.66
CA LYS A 93 -38.93 18.27 -46.91
C LYS A 93 -39.55 19.23 -47.93
N VAL A 94 -38.78 20.13 -48.54
CA VAL A 94 -39.25 21.06 -49.59
C VAL A 94 -38.69 20.69 -50.97
N ALA A 95 -37.83 19.65 -51.04
CA ALA A 95 -37.26 19.12 -52.28
C ALA A 95 -37.83 17.74 -52.68
N ALA A 96 -38.96 17.33 -52.09
CA ALA A 96 -39.75 16.16 -52.50
C ALA A 96 -41.18 16.60 -52.83
#